data_AF-A0A6J6PV99-F1
#
_entry.id   AF-A0A6J6PV99-F1
#
_cell.length_a   1.000
_cell.length_b   1.000
_cell.length_c   1.000
_cell.angle_alpha   90.00
_cell.angle_beta   90.00
_cell.angle_gamma   90.00
#
_symmetry.space_group_name_H-M   'P 1'
#
loop_
_entity.id
_entity.type
_entity.pdbx_description
1 polymer ?
#
loop_
_entity_poly.entity_id
_entity_poly.type
_entity_poly.pdbx_seq_one_letter_code
_entity_poly.pdbx_strand_id
1 'polypeptide(L)'
;MRRTLATAAVAALAVTALALPTAADPRPSTAETASAVLARASHLLSASPAPRRTTGPAARTDVSLALADLVAVLPALGARERSEADALLKRPTDGRADGYTVPSTKKCGGRFCVHYVTSTADAPPDLAWVRKTLSLMNRVWRFEVDRLGYDRPPSDGATRRNGGNAKFDVYLQDLGARTLYGYCAPEDFAPGSKRRTTSYCVLDNDFSSTQFGAPAADSLRVTAAHEFFHAIQFGYDYREDRWLLESTATWMEERFADATDDNLQYLDHGQLAKPGSSLDVYDADGFNQYANWVWWEYLAERFGNGIVRQVWDQAGEGRSQGKAYSTQAVARVLARRSSLTRVFAAYAAANTAPAATYAEGHKWPAAEPLQSWTLSPSSPRATTTATINHLASQSVEIRPDPALIGAAWSVTATVDGPGRATSPAAYLSVEHRDGRWTRRAISLSRRGVGTTRFPFSAESVVSATVTLANTSTRFRCGTGGRLYSCHGTPRDQREEFAVSVELRQRPVR
;
A
#
# COMPACT_ATOMS: atom_id res chain seq x y z
N MET A 1 -2.44 30.61 76.13
CA MET A 1 -2.60 29.23 75.64
C MET A 1 -3.59 29.20 74.48
N ARG A 2 -3.10 29.25 73.22
CA ARG A 2 -3.89 28.94 72.03
C ARG A 2 -2.95 28.20 71.07
N ARG A 3 -3.26 26.93 70.81
CA ARG A 3 -2.56 26.05 69.88
C ARG A 3 -3.05 26.36 68.47
N THR A 4 -2.16 26.67 67.54
CA THR A 4 -2.42 26.67 66.10
C THR A 4 -1.84 25.38 65.51
N LEU A 5 -2.73 24.53 65.00
CA LEU A 5 -2.41 23.33 64.24
C LEU A 5 -2.04 23.74 62.81
N ALA A 6 -0.84 23.38 62.38
CA ALA A 6 -0.43 23.46 60.97
C ALA A 6 -0.76 22.12 60.30
N THR A 7 -1.71 22.12 59.37
CA THR A 7 -2.07 21.00 58.51
C THR A 7 -1.03 20.88 57.38
N ALA A 8 -0.32 19.76 57.35
CA ALA A 8 0.55 19.38 56.24
C ALA A 8 -0.29 18.79 55.10
N ALA A 9 -0.26 19.43 53.92
CA ALA A 9 -0.85 18.90 52.70
C ALA A 9 0.18 18.00 51.99
N VAL A 10 -0.11 16.70 51.93
CA VAL A 10 0.64 15.72 51.13
C VAL A 10 0.10 15.77 49.71
N ALA A 11 0.91 16.27 48.77
CA ALA A 11 0.59 16.22 47.34
C ALA A 11 0.96 14.84 46.79
N ALA A 12 -0.05 14.00 46.55
CA ALA A 12 0.11 12.76 45.79
C ALA A 12 0.23 13.09 44.30
N LEU A 13 1.42 12.90 43.71
CA LEU A 13 1.59 12.91 42.27
C LEU A 13 0.98 11.63 41.68
N ALA A 14 -0.19 11.76 41.07
CA ALA A 14 -0.77 10.75 40.21
C ALA A 14 0.04 10.68 38.90
N VAL A 15 0.74 9.57 38.69
CA VAL A 15 1.33 9.23 37.39
C VAL A 15 0.18 8.80 36.48
N THR A 16 -0.30 9.71 35.64
CA THR A 16 -1.20 9.39 34.54
C THR A 16 -0.42 8.67 33.44
N ALA A 17 -0.57 7.35 33.38
CA ALA A 17 -0.16 6.57 32.22
C ALA A 17 -1.03 7.01 31.03
N LEU A 18 -0.47 7.85 30.15
CA LEU A 18 -1.05 8.17 28.86
C LEU A 18 -0.94 6.92 27.98
N ALA A 19 -2.04 6.16 27.89
CA ALA A 19 -2.19 5.13 26.87
C ALA A 19 -2.26 5.82 25.49
N LEU A 20 -1.20 5.66 24.69
CA LEU A 20 -1.23 6.06 23.28
C LEU A 20 -2.32 5.25 22.55
N PRO A 21 -2.99 5.84 21.55
CA PRO A 21 -4.04 5.16 20.81
C PRO A 21 -3.44 3.96 20.06
N THR A 22 -3.80 2.76 20.47
CA THR A 22 -3.62 1.58 19.63
C THR A 22 -4.46 1.80 18.37
N ALA A 23 -3.85 1.76 17.19
CA ALA A 23 -4.59 1.67 15.93
C ALA A 23 -5.58 0.51 16.06
N ALA A 24 -6.87 0.83 16.11
CA ALA A 24 -7.90 -0.19 16.13
C ALA A 24 -7.91 -0.84 14.75
N ASP A 25 -7.63 -2.15 14.68
CA ASP A 25 -7.74 -2.89 13.43
C ASP A 25 -9.17 -2.76 12.88
N PRO A 26 -9.34 -2.57 11.55
CA PRO A 26 -10.64 -2.73 10.91
C PRO A 26 -11.20 -4.11 11.29
N ARG A 27 -12.36 -4.15 11.95
CA ARG A 27 -12.96 -5.43 12.33
C ARG A 27 -13.31 -6.20 11.06
N PRO A 28 -13.00 -7.50 10.96
CA PRO A 28 -13.41 -8.30 9.81
C PRO A 28 -14.93 -8.23 9.70
N SER A 29 -15.43 -7.63 8.61
CA SER A 29 -16.85 -7.68 8.30
C SER A 29 -17.23 -9.13 7.98
N THR A 30 -18.46 -9.50 8.36
CA THR A 30 -19.09 -10.71 7.82
C THR A 30 -19.00 -10.69 6.29
N ALA A 31 -18.91 -11.87 5.66
CA ALA A 31 -18.81 -11.97 4.21
C ALA A 31 -19.88 -11.07 3.56
N GLU A 32 -19.43 -10.01 2.89
CA GLU A 32 -20.30 -9.01 2.27
C GLU A 32 -21.26 -9.74 1.31
N THR A 33 -22.57 -9.52 1.46
CA THR A 33 -23.56 -10.17 0.60
C THR A 33 -23.42 -9.66 -0.83
N ALA A 34 -23.81 -10.45 -1.83
CA ALA A 34 -23.77 -10.02 -3.22
C ALA A 34 -24.56 -8.70 -3.43
N SER A 35 -25.72 -8.56 -2.76
CA SER A 35 -26.51 -7.34 -2.75
C SER A 35 -25.78 -6.13 -2.13
N ALA A 36 -24.99 -6.33 -1.07
CA ALA A 36 -24.19 -5.26 -0.47
C ALA A 36 -23.06 -4.80 -1.42
N VAL A 37 -22.41 -5.74 -2.12
CA VAL A 37 -21.40 -5.43 -3.14
C VAL A 37 -22.01 -4.60 -4.27
N LEU A 38 -23.20 -4.98 -4.76
CA LEU A 38 -23.95 -4.19 -5.75
C LEU A 38 -24.27 -2.80 -5.21
N ALA A 39 -24.82 -2.69 -3.99
CA ALA A 39 -25.18 -1.41 -3.40
C ALA A 39 -23.96 -0.48 -3.27
N ARG A 40 -22.79 -1.02 -2.88
CA ARG A 40 -21.54 -0.27 -2.83
C ARG A 40 -21.13 0.20 -4.22
N ALA A 41 -21.08 -0.68 -5.22
CA ALA A 41 -20.71 -0.31 -6.59
C ALA A 41 -21.66 0.78 -7.16
N SER A 42 -22.96 0.63 -6.97
CA SER A 42 -23.96 1.64 -7.33
C SER A 42 -23.71 2.98 -6.64
N HIS A 43 -23.45 2.97 -5.32
CA HIS A 43 -23.16 4.18 -4.56
C HIS A 43 -21.91 4.88 -5.10
N LEU A 44 -20.81 4.17 -5.31
CA LEU A 44 -19.57 4.79 -5.75
C LEU A 44 -19.69 5.42 -7.15
N LEU A 45 -20.49 4.82 -8.04
CA LEU A 45 -20.74 5.40 -9.37
C LEU A 45 -21.78 6.52 -9.37
N SER A 46 -22.71 6.56 -8.40
CA SER A 46 -23.81 7.54 -8.38
C SER A 46 -23.57 8.73 -7.44
N ALA A 47 -22.63 8.62 -6.50
CA ALA A 47 -22.46 9.64 -5.47
C ALA A 47 -21.83 10.93 -6.02
N SER A 48 -22.51 12.05 -5.79
CA SER A 48 -21.89 13.38 -5.80
C SER A 48 -21.40 13.69 -4.37
N PRO A 49 -20.11 13.97 -4.15
CA PRO A 49 -19.59 14.28 -2.83
C PRO A 49 -20.07 15.66 -2.39
N ALA A 50 -20.12 15.84 -1.06
CA ALA A 50 -20.29 17.15 -0.45
C ALA A 50 -19.07 18.05 -0.78
N PRO A 51 -19.24 19.38 -0.87
CA PRO A 51 -18.13 20.30 -1.17
C PRO A 51 -16.99 20.16 -0.16
N ARG A 52 -15.77 20.06 -0.69
CA ARG A 52 -14.52 19.85 0.05
C ARG A 52 -14.23 21.02 1.00
N ARG A 53 -14.13 20.75 2.31
CA ARG A 53 -13.81 21.76 3.35
C ARG A 53 -12.39 21.64 3.91
N THR A 54 -11.57 20.69 3.47
CA THR A 54 -10.25 20.41 4.06
C THR A 54 -9.13 20.23 3.03
N THR A 55 -7.93 20.67 3.44
CA THR A 55 -6.64 20.42 2.79
C THR A 55 -6.11 19.07 3.27
N GLY A 56 -6.21 18.04 2.42
CA GLY A 56 -5.76 16.67 2.65
C GLY A 56 -5.97 15.87 1.36
N PRO A 57 -5.49 14.62 1.26
CA PRO A 57 -5.71 13.77 0.09
C PRO A 57 -7.19 13.76 -0.28
N ALA A 58 -7.51 13.89 -1.57
CA ALA A 58 -8.88 13.66 -2.01
C ALA A 58 -9.26 12.21 -1.63
N ALA A 59 -10.50 11.99 -1.20
CA ALA A 59 -11.01 10.64 -1.00
C ALA A 59 -10.84 9.87 -2.31
N ARG A 60 -9.92 8.90 -2.34
CA ARG A 60 -9.71 8.05 -3.50
C ARG A 60 -10.73 6.93 -3.40
N THR A 61 -11.64 6.91 -4.36
CA THR A 61 -12.71 5.93 -4.40
C THR A 61 -12.30 4.79 -5.31
N ASP A 62 -12.24 3.57 -4.78
CA ASP A 62 -11.72 2.39 -5.48
C ASP A 62 -12.79 1.77 -6.41
N VAL A 63 -13.27 2.56 -7.38
CA VAL A 63 -14.33 2.13 -8.32
C VAL A 63 -13.89 0.91 -9.12
N SER A 64 -12.63 0.87 -9.57
CA SER A 64 -12.06 -0.26 -10.30
C SER A 64 -12.22 -1.58 -9.54
N LEU A 65 -11.89 -1.58 -8.24
CA LEU A 65 -12.02 -2.75 -7.36
C LEU A 65 -13.48 -3.07 -7.03
N ALA A 66 -14.31 -2.05 -6.82
CA ALA A 66 -15.74 -2.26 -6.57
C ALA A 66 -16.44 -2.93 -7.77
N LEU A 67 -16.07 -2.57 -8.99
CA LEU A 67 -16.58 -3.20 -10.21
C LEU A 67 -16.00 -4.61 -10.41
N ALA A 68 -14.73 -4.84 -10.08
CA ALA A 68 -14.15 -6.19 -10.06
C ALA A 68 -14.86 -7.12 -9.07
N ASP A 69 -15.21 -6.62 -7.90
CA ASP A 69 -16.00 -7.37 -6.93
C ASP A 69 -17.41 -7.66 -7.42
N LEU A 70 -18.04 -6.68 -8.07
CA LEU A 70 -19.36 -6.84 -8.66
C LEU A 70 -19.35 -8.00 -9.67
N VAL A 71 -18.37 -8.04 -10.58
CA VAL A 71 -18.17 -9.16 -11.52
C VAL A 71 -18.01 -10.48 -10.79
N ALA A 72 -17.27 -10.52 -9.68
CA ALA A 72 -17.07 -11.74 -8.90
C ALA A 72 -18.34 -12.27 -8.23
N VAL A 73 -19.33 -11.42 -7.94
CA VAL A 73 -20.59 -11.81 -7.28
C VAL A 73 -21.78 -11.92 -8.24
N LEU A 74 -21.64 -11.57 -9.52
CA LEU A 74 -22.71 -11.69 -10.54
C LEU A 74 -23.46 -13.05 -10.48
N PRO A 75 -22.79 -14.22 -10.35
CA PRO A 75 -23.49 -15.50 -10.30
C PRO A 75 -24.37 -15.70 -9.06
N ALA A 76 -24.18 -14.90 -8.01
CA ALA A 76 -24.92 -14.99 -6.75
C ALA A 76 -26.08 -13.97 -6.64
N LEU A 77 -26.21 -13.04 -7.59
CA LEU A 77 -27.27 -12.04 -7.60
C LEU A 77 -28.59 -12.60 -8.16
N GLY A 78 -29.72 -12.13 -7.62
CA GLY A 78 -31.04 -12.42 -8.19
C GLY A 78 -31.22 -11.75 -9.57
N ALA A 79 -32.23 -12.16 -10.35
CA ALA A 79 -32.41 -11.69 -11.72
C ALA A 79 -32.48 -10.15 -11.86
N ARG A 80 -33.18 -9.48 -10.94
CA ARG A 80 -33.28 -8.01 -10.92
C ARG A 80 -31.94 -7.35 -10.59
N GLU A 81 -31.33 -7.74 -9.48
CA GLU A 81 -30.03 -7.20 -9.04
C GLU A 81 -28.95 -7.46 -10.08
N ARG A 82 -28.99 -8.61 -10.75
CA ARG A 82 -28.08 -8.94 -11.86
C ARG A 82 -28.28 -8.00 -13.05
N SER A 83 -29.52 -7.66 -13.39
CA SER A 83 -29.79 -6.66 -14.43
C SER A 83 -29.27 -5.27 -14.04
N GLU A 84 -29.35 -4.90 -12.76
CA GLU A 84 -28.79 -3.65 -12.23
C GLU A 84 -27.26 -3.69 -12.30
N ALA A 85 -26.63 -4.79 -11.89
CA ALA A 85 -25.19 -5.00 -11.94
C ALA A 85 -24.64 -4.98 -13.38
N ASP A 86 -25.29 -5.69 -14.30
CA ASP A 86 -24.94 -5.70 -15.72
C ASP A 86 -25.05 -4.29 -16.32
N ALA A 87 -25.96 -3.45 -15.81
CA ALA A 87 -26.09 -2.05 -16.25
C ALA A 87 -24.92 -1.17 -15.78
N LEU A 88 -24.38 -1.39 -14.58
CA LEU A 88 -23.21 -0.66 -14.07
C LEU A 88 -21.92 -1.01 -14.81
N LEU A 89 -21.79 -2.27 -15.25
CA LEU A 89 -20.58 -2.78 -15.92
C LEU A 89 -20.48 -2.40 -17.40
N LYS A 90 -21.57 -1.92 -17.99
CA LYS A 90 -21.62 -1.45 -19.38
C LYS A 90 -20.64 -0.30 -19.63
N ARG A 91 -20.12 -0.25 -20.85
CA ARG A 91 -19.34 0.91 -21.33
C ARG A 91 -20.21 2.17 -21.34
N PRO A 92 -19.61 3.37 -21.30
CA PRO A 92 -20.34 4.63 -21.44
C PRO A 92 -21.20 4.74 -22.72
N THR A 93 -20.88 3.94 -23.74
CA THR A 93 -21.58 3.88 -25.03
C THR A 93 -22.70 2.84 -25.10
N ASP A 94 -22.85 1.99 -24.09
CA ASP A 94 -23.77 0.84 -24.10
C ASP A 94 -25.11 1.13 -23.39
N GLY A 95 -25.43 2.41 -23.20
CA GLY A 95 -26.70 2.85 -22.60
C GLY A 95 -26.82 2.55 -21.10
N ARG A 96 -25.73 2.78 -20.34
CA ARG A 96 -25.78 2.81 -18.87
C ARG A 96 -26.33 4.17 -18.38
N ALA A 97 -26.89 4.19 -17.17
CA ALA A 97 -27.59 5.37 -16.64
C ALA A 97 -26.70 6.62 -16.50
N ASP A 98 -25.42 6.43 -16.17
CA ASP A 98 -24.41 7.49 -16.02
C ASP A 98 -23.44 7.54 -17.22
N GLY A 99 -23.84 6.98 -18.36
CA GLY A 99 -23.06 6.98 -19.60
C GLY A 99 -23.36 8.18 -20.48
N TYR A 100 -22.88 8.14 -21.73
CA TYR A 100 -23.11 9.21 -22.68
C TYR A 100 -24.58 9.33 -23.05
N THR A 101 -25.08 10.56 -22.96
CA THR A 101 -26.47 10.92 -23.31
C THR A 101 -26.63 11.37 -24.77
N VAL A 102 -25.52 11.49 -25.50
CA VAL A 102 -25.46 11.86 -26.92
C VAL A 102 -24.53 10.88 -27.66
N PRO A 103 -24.63 10.78 -29.00
CA PRO A 103 -23.72 9.94 -29.78
C PRO A 103 -22.25 10.32 -29.55
N SER A 104 -21.44 9.34 -29.18
CA SER A 104 -19.99 9.52 -29.04
C SER A 104 -19.26 9.39 -30.37
N THR A 105 -18.07 9.96 -30.44
CA THR A 105 -17.07 9.69 -31.48
C THR A 105 -15.79 9.17 -30.83
N LYS A 106 -14.79 8.79 -31.63
CA LYS A 106 -13.52 8.29 -31.12
C LYS A 106 -12.32 8.68 -31.96
N LYS A 107 -11.17 8.84 -31.29
CA LYS A 107 -9.86 8.98 -31.93
C LYS A 107 -9.01 7.76 -31.60
N CYS A 108 -8.62 7.02 -32.63
CA CYS A 108 -7.82 5.82 -32.48
C CYS A 108 -6.40 6.01 -33.00
N GLY A 109 -5.43 5.39 -32.32
CA GLY A 109 -4.01 5.44 -32.68
C GLY A 109 -3.20 4.46 -31.85
N GLY A 110 -2.24 3.78 -32.48
CA GLY A 110 -1.43 2.75 -31.84
C GLY A 110 -2.29 1.65 -31.22
N ARG A 111 -2.24 1.51 -29.89
CA ARG A 111 -2.91 0.45 -29.11
C ARG A 111 -4.29 0.84 -28.58
N PHE A 112 -4.69 2.10 -28.69
CA PHE A 112 -5.89 2.64 -28.03
C PHE A 112 -6.88 3.31 -28.98
N CYS A 113 -8.12 3.38 -28.52
CA CYS A 113 -9.13 4.34 -28.96
C CYS A 113 -9.60 5.17 -27.76
N VAL A 114 -9.57 6.49 -27.90
CA VAL A 114 -10.16 7.42 -26.94
C VAL A 114 -11.54 7.82 -27.46
N HIS A 115 -12.58 7.43 -26.74
CA HIS A 115 -13.98 7.76 -27.00
C HIS A 115 -14.38 9.00 -26.22
N TYR A 116 -15.19 9.85 -26.82
CA TYR A 116 -15.64 11.11 -26.23
C TYR A 116 -16.92 11.59 -26.92
N VAL A 117 -17.65 12.49 -26.27
CA VAL A 117 -18.78 13.22 -26.87
C VAL A 117 -18.36 14.65 -27.21
N THR A 118 -19.07 15.29 -28.14
CA THR A 118 -18.75 16.66 -28.60
C THR A 118 -19.63 17.74 -27.98
N SER A 119 -20.53 17.34 -27.08
CA SER A 119 -21.43 18.19 -26.31
C SER A 119 -21.77 17.48 -25.00
N THR A 120 -22.47 18.17 -24.09
CA THR A 120 -22.74 17.78 -22.68
C THR A 120 -21.54 18.02 -21.75
N ALA A 121 -21.73 17.78 -20.45
CA ALA A 121 -20.68 17.90 -19.44
C ALA A 121 -19.52 16.92 -19.71
N ASP A 122 -19.79 15.77 -20.33
CA ASP A 122 -18.79 14.73 -20.63
C ASP A 122 -17.83 15.12 -21.77
N ALA A 123 -18.11 16.23 -22.47
CA ALA A 123 -17.27 16.68 -23.56
C ALA A 123 -15.91 17.14 -23.03
N PRO A 124 -14.77 16.63 -23.57
CA PRO A 124 -13.46 17.19 -23.27
C PRO A 124 -13.36 18.63 -23.78
N PRO A 125 -12.42 19.45 -23.28
CA PRO A 125 -12.36 20.87 -23.58
C PRO A 125 -12.11 21.14 -25.07
N ASP A 126 -11.30 20.31 -25.71
CA ASP A 126 -11.08 20.35 -27.16
C ASP A 126 -10.49 19.04 -27.71
N LEU A 127 -10.32 18.99 -29.04
CA LEU A 127 -9.70 17.86 -29.73
C LEU A 127 -8.19 17.72 -29.45
N ALA A 128 -7.50 18.79 -29.03
CA ALA A 128 -6.10 18.72 -28.66
C ALA A 128 -5.92 17.93 -27.36
N TRP A 129 -6.84 18.08 -26.40
CA TRP A 129 -6.90 17.27 -25.18
C TRP A 129 -7.10 15.79 -25.50
N VAL A 130 -8.07 15.44 -26.36
CA VAL A 130 -8.27 14.04 -26.81
C VAL A 130 -7.00 13.46 -27.42
N ARG A 131 -6.28 14.22 -28.26
CA ARG A 131 -5.01 13.78 -28.86
C ARG A 131 -3.91 13.62 -27.80
N LYS A 132 -3.86 14.52 -26.81
CA LYS A 132 -2.92 14.44 -25.68
C LYS A 132 -3.16 13.17 -24.87
N THR A 133 -4.41 12.88 -24.52
CA THR A 133 -4.78 11.65 -23.82
C THR A 133 -4.41 10.41 -24.64
N LEU A 134 -4.77 10.36 -25.93
CA LEU A 134 -4.41 9.23 -26.80
C LEU A 134 -2.88 9.02 -26.89
N SER A 135 -2.12 10.11 -27.03
CA SER A 135 -0.66 10.07 -27.08
C SER A 135 -0.06 9.57 -25.76
N LEU A 136 -0.59 10.04 -24.64
CA LEU A 136 -0.19 9.62 -23.31
C LEU A 136 -0.51 8.15 -23.05
N MET A 137 -1.72 7.67 -23.33
CA MET A 137 -2.06 6.25 -23.16
C MET A 137 -1.11 5.35 -23.95
N ASN A 138 -0.75 5.73 -25.18
CA ASN A 138 0.24 4.98 -25.95
C ASN A 138 1.66 5.06 -25.34
N ARG A 139 2.02 6.12 -24.61
CA ARG A 139 3.27 6.15 -23.82
C ARG A 139 3.19 5.23 -22.61
N VAL A 140 2.06 5.22 -21.90
CA VAL A 140 1.80 4.31 -20.76
C VAL A 140 1.96 2.85 -21.22
N TRP A 141 1.31 2.46 -22.32
CA TRP A 141 1.50 1.11 -22.89
C TRP A 141 2.96 0.77 -23.19
N ARG A 142 3.68 1.67 -23.87
CA ARG A 142 5.10 1.43 -24.17
C ARG A 142 5.94 1.27 -22.90
N PHE A 143 5.57 1.95 -21.83
CA PHE A 143 6.24 1.84 -20.56
C PHE A 143 5.91 0.53 -19.84
N GLU A 144 4.64 0.27 -19.57
CA GLU A 144 4.22 -0.88 -18.76
C GLU A 144 4.37 -2.21 -19.50
N VAL A 145 3.86 -2.29 -20.72
CA VAL A 145 3.89 -3.54 -21.51
C VAL A 145 5.25 -3.70 -22.17
N ASP A 146 5.71 -2.72 -22.95
CA ASP A 146 6.88 -2.96 -23.81
C ASP A 146 8.22 -2.82 -23.05
N ARG A 147 8.34 -1.87 -22.11
CA ARG A 147 9.59 -1.62 -21.34
C ARG A 147 9.65 -2.44 -20.05
N LEU A 148 8.61 -2.41 -19.22
CA LEU A 148 8.57 -3.19 -17.97
C LEU A 148 8.18 -4.65 -18.21
N GLY A 149 7.61 -4.98 -19.37
CA GLY A 149 7.42 -6.35 -19.83
C GLY A 149 6.20 -7.06 -19.22
N TYR A 150 5.24 -6.32 -18.66
CA TYR A 150 4.00 -6.92 -18.16
C TYR A 150 3.19 -7.55 -19.31
N ASP A 151 2.39 -8.56 -18.99
CA ASP A 151 1.46 -9.14 -19.96
C ASP A 151 0.47 -8.07 -20.47
N ARG A 152 0.10 -8.20 -21.74
CA ARG A 152 -0.92 -7.34 -22.33
C ARG A 152 -2.28 -7.63 -21.69
N PRO A 153 -3.13 -6.61 -21.45
CA PRO A 153 -4.52 -6.86 -21.10
C PRO A 153 -5.18 -7.79 -22.13
N PRO A 154 -6.05 -8.73 -21.70
CA PRO A 154 -6.82 -9.56 -22.62
C PRO A 154 -7.56 -8.70 -23.64
N SER A 155 -7.45 -9.06 -24.91
CA SER A 155 -8.13 -8.33 -25.98
C SER A 155 -9.62 -8.65 -26.00
N ASP A 156 -10.43 -7.62 -26.13
CA ASP A 156 -11.87 -7.65 -26.37
C ASP A 156 -12.23 -7.85 -27.86
N GLY A 157 -11.25 -8.00 -28.75
CA GLY A 157 -11.49 -8.01 -30.21
C GLY A 157 -12.43 -9.11 -30.70
N ALA A 158 -12.56 -10.20 -29.94
CA ALA A 158 -13.48 -11.30 -30.21
C ALA A 158 -14.87 -11.13 -29.57
N THR A 159 -15.09 -10.09 -28.77
CA THR A 159 -16.37 -9.78 -28.13
C THR A 159 -17.20 -8.84 -29.02
N ARG A 160 -18.52 -8.78 -28.76
CA ARG A 160 -19.40 -7.81 -29.45
C ARG A 160 -19.21 -6.37 -28.94
N ARG A 161 -18.68 -6.21 -27.73
CA ARG A 161 -18.38 -4.93 -27.09
C ARG A 161 -16.87 -4.69 -27.19
N ASN A 162 -16.38 -4.34 -28.38
CA ASN A 162 -14.94 -4.19 -28.66
C ASN A 162 -14.53 -2.78 -29.14
N GLY A 163 -15.39 -1.81 -28.81
CA GLY A 163 -15.27 -0.41 -29.23
C GLY A 163 -15.31 -0.19 -30.73
N GLY A 164 -15.55 -1.24 -31.54
CA GLY A 164 -15.58 -1.24 -32.99
C GLY A 164 -14.25 -1.49 -33.70
N ASN A 165 -13.12 -1.71 -33.01
CA ASN A 165 -11.85 -2.03 -33.70
C ASN A 165 -10.77 -2.79 -32.89
N ALA A 166 -11.14 -3.56 -31.86
CA ALA A 166 -10.24 -4.46 -31.10
C ALA A 166 -9.01 -3.79 -30.45
N LYS A 167 -8.98 -2.45 -30.43
CA LYS A 167 -8.01 -1.65 -29.68
C LYS A 167 -8.56 -1.46 -28.28
N PHE A 168 -7.67 -1.23 -27.32
CA PHE A 168 -8.10 -0.97 -25.95
C PHE A 168 -8.87 0.35 -25.88
N ASP A 169 -10.06 0.34 -25.27
CA ASP A 169 -10.97 1.48 -25.24
C ASP A 169 -10.83 2.28 -23.94
N VAL A 170 -10.64 3.59 -24.11
CA VAL A 170 -10.63 4.58 -23.03
C VAL A 170 -11.72 5.59 -23.31
N TYR A 171 -12.54 5.90 -22.32
CA TYR A 171 -13.64 6.85 -22.44
C TYR A 171 -13.35 8.11 -21.63
N LEU A 172 -13.66 9.29 -22.18
CA LEU A 172 -13.60 10.56 -21.45
C LEU A 172 -14.99 10.93 -20.93
N GLN A 173 -15.13 11.18 -19.64
CA GLN A 173 -16.43 11.49 -19.02
C GLN A 173 -16.24 12.52 -17.90
N ASP A 174 -17.24 13.34 -17.57
CA ASP A 174 -17.16 14.22 -16.40
C ASP A 174 -17.29 13.37 -15.13
N LEU A 175 -16.16 13.21 -14.45
CA LEU A 175 -15.99 12.42 -13.24
C LEU A 175 -15.74 13.30 -12.02
N GLY A 176 -15.32 14.56 -12.21
CA GLY A 176 -15.01 15.49 -11.13
C GLY A 176 -16.20 15.81 -10.23
N ALA A 177 -17.44 15.79 -10.75
CA ALA A 177 -18.65 15.89 -9.94
C ALA A 177 -18.84 14.71 -8.94
N ARG A 178 -18.02 13.66 -9.05
CA ARG A 178 -17.96 12.48 -8.18
C ARG A 178 -16.61 12.35 -7.46
N THR A 179 -15.72 13.33 -7.62
CA THR A 179 -14.30 13.29 -7.18
C THR A 179 -13.52 12.08 -7.70
N LEU A 180 -13.97 11.50 -8.81
CA LEU A 180 -13.29 10.38 -9.46
C LEU A 180 -12.31 10.92 -10.49
N TYR A 181 -11.07 10.43 -10.46
CA TYR A 181 -10.08 10.76 -11.48
C TYR A 181 -10.21 9.83 -12.71
N GLY A 182 -10.51 8.56 -12.45
CA GLY A 182 -10.68 7.52 -13.46
C GLY A 182 -11.04 6.19 -12.81
N TYR A 183 -11.30 5.19 -13.64
CA TYR A 183 -11.42 3.79 -13.24
C TYR A 183 -11.27 2.87 -14.46
N CYS A 184 -11.00 1.59 -14.22
CA CYS A 184 -11.17 0.52 -15.21
C CYS A 184 -12.17 -0.53 -14.73
N ALA A 185 -13.00 -1.01 -15.65
CA ALA A 185 -14.02 -1.99 -15.36
C ALA A 185 -13.69 -3.32 -16.07
N PRO A 186 -13.69 -4.45 -15.34
CA PRO A 186 -13.61 -5.75 -15.98
C PRO A 186 -14.91 -6.06 -16.72
N GLU A 187 -14.79 -6.72 -17.88
CA GLU A 187 -15.92 -7.05 -18.74
C GLU A 187 -16.05 -8.58 -18.92
N ASP A 188 -15.63 -9.08 -20.07
CA ASP A 188 -15.79 -10.47 -20.46
C ASP A 188 -14.60 -11.31 -19.98
N PHE A 189 -14.85 -12.54 -19.59
CA PHE A 189 -13.78 -13.47 -19.24
C PHE A 189 -12.88 -13.76 -20.44
N ALA A 190 -11.57 -13.69 -20.21
CA ALA A 190 -10.60 -14.09 -21.22
C ALA A 190 -10.77 -15.58 -21.57
N PRO A 191 -10.59 -15.98 -22.84
CA PRO A 191 -10.77 -17.37 -23.26
C PRO A 191 -10.03 -18.38 -22.37
N GLY A 192 -10.78 -19.35 -21.84
CA GLY A 192 -10.23 -20.43 -21.01
C GLY A 192 -9.84 -20.01 -19.58
N SER A 193 -10.28 -18.84 -19.11
CA SER A 193 -10.11 -18.42 -17.71
C SER A 193 -11.44 -17.92 -17.11
N LYS A 194 -11.60 -18.06 -15.80
CA LYS A 194 -12.67 -17.44 -14.99
C LYS A 194 -12.14 -16.37 -14.04
N ARG A 195 -10.85 -16.04 -14.18
CA ARG A 195 -10.08 -15.18 -13.27
C ARG A 195 -9.36 -14.07 -14.02
N ARG A 196 -9.39 -14.07 -15.34
CA ARG A 196 -8.81 -13.05 -16.20
C ARG A 196 -9.91 -12.44 -17.04
N THR A 197 -9.93 -11.13 -17.18
CA THR A 197 -10.99 -10.42 -17.89
C THR A 197 -10.43 -9.44 -18.91
N THR A 198 -11.18 -9.17 -19.97
CA THR A 198 -11.01 -7.95 -20.76
C THR A 198 -11.44 -6.76 -19.92
N SER A 199 -11.11 -5.54 -20.33
CA SER A 199 -11.49 -4.33 -19.60
C SER A 199 -11.55 -3.13 -20.53
N TYR A 200 -12.26 -2.10 -20.09
CA TYR A 200 -12.14 -0.73 -20.59
C TYR A 200 -11.80 0.20 -19.43
N CYS A 201 -11.38 1.42 -19.76
CA CYS A 201 -11.13 2.45 -18.75
C CYS A 201 -11.91 3.73 -19.04
N VAL A 202 -12.22 4.47 -18.00
CA VAL A 202 -12.81 5.81 -18.05
C VAL A 202 -11.88 6.76 -17.33
N LEU A 203 -11.59 7.89 -17.94
CA LEU A 203 -10.80 8.97 -17.36
C LEU A 203 -11.65 10.24 -17.34
N ASP A 204 -11.36 11.13 -16.39
CA ASP A 204 -12.00 12.44 -16.37
C ASP A 204 -11.74 13.20 -17.69
N ASN A 205 -12.75 13.90 -18.18
CA ASN A 205 -12.75 14.52 -19.50
C ASN A 205 -11.79 15.70 -19.62
N ASP A 206 -11.46 16.38 -18.51
CA ASP A 206 -10.62 17.59 -18.54
C ASP A 206 -9.61 17.70 -17.39
N PHE A 207 -9.76 16.90 -16.33
CA PHE A 207 -9.01 16.96 -15.07
C PHE A 207 -8.90 18.39 -14.52
N SER A 208 -10.00 19.14 -14.55
CA SER A 208 -10.02 20.55 -14.17
C SER A 208 -9.38 20.77 -12.81
N SER A 209 -8.46 21.73 -12.75
CA SER A 209 -7.78 22.08 -11.49
C SER A 209 -8.75 22.58 -10.42
N THR A 210 -9.94 23.06 -10.80
CA THR A 210 -10.97 23.45 -9.83
C THR A 210 -11.64 22.26 -9.14
N GLN A 211 -11.71 21.11 -9.82
CA GLN A 211 -12.27 19.86 -9.27
C GLN A 211 -11.20 19.09 -8.48
N PHE A 212 -9.97 19.03 -9.00
CA PHE A 212 -8.93 18.13 -8.49
C PHE A 212 -7.82 18.83 -7.70
N GLY A 213 -7.65 20.14 -7.86
CA GLY A 213 -6.63 20.91 -7.13
C GLY A 213 -5.19 20.71 -7.63
N ALA A 214 -5.01 20.07 -8.78
CA ALA A 214 -3.72 19.81 -9.41
C ALA A 214 -3.75 20.19 -10.91
N PRO A 215 -2.58 20.40 -11.56
CA PRO A 215 -2.53 20.62 -13.00
C PRO A 215 -3.14 19.44 -13.76
N ALA A 216 -4.10 19.70 -14.64
CA ALA A 216 -4.80 18.67 -15.42
C ALA A 216 -3.86 17.68 -16.13
N ALA A 217 -2.72 18.18 -16.61
CA ALA A 217 -1.71 17.36 -17.28
C ALA A 217 -1.07 16.30 -16.38
N ASP A 218 -0.91 16.62 -15.10
CA ASP A 218 -0.24 15.78 -14.11
C ASP A 218 -1.23 14.76 -13.55
N SER A 219 -2.46 15.19 -13.23
CA SER A 219 -3.57 14.28 -12.90
C SER A 219 -3.78 13.24 -14.00
N LEU A 220 -3.86 13.68 -15.26
CA LEU A 220 -3.99 12.77 -16.40
C LEU A 220 -2.82 11.77 -16.49
N ARG A 221 -1.57 12.18 -16.20
CA ARG A 221 -0.38 11.30 -16.25
C ARG A 221 -0.45 10.20 -15.21
N VAL A 222 -0.71 10.58 -13.96
CA VAL A 222 -0.79 9.67 -12.81
C VAL A 222 -1.95 8.70 -13.00
N THR A 223 -3.15 9.22 -13.23
CA THR A 223 -4.36 8.41 -13.37
C THR A 223 -4.28 7.47 -14.58
N ALA A 224 -3.77 7.93 -15.73
CA ALA A 224 -3.65 7.06 -16.91
C ALA A 224 -2.73 5.84 -16.67
N ALA A 225 -1.62 6.02 -15.95
CA ALA A 225 -0.72 4.93 -15.60
C ALA A 225 -1.37 3.99 -14.59
N HIS A 226 -1.93 4.54 -13.52
CA HIS A 226 -2.59 3.76 -12.48
C HIS A 226 -3.73 2.89 -13.03
N GLU A 227 -4.68 3.50 -13.73
CA GLU A 227 -5.87 2.82 -14.22
C GLU A 227 -5.51 1.80 -15.31
N PHE A 228 -4.64 2.16 -16.27
CA PHE A 228 -4.23 1.18 -17.27
C PHE A 228 -3.51 -0.02 -16.64
N PHE A 229 -2.77 0.18 -15.55
CA PHE A 229 -2.16 -0.92 -14.82
C PHE A 229 -3.22 -1.84 -14.19
N HIS A 230 -4.36 -1.33 -13.70
CA HIS A 230 -5.49 -2.20 -13.31
C HIS A 230 -5.99 -3.06 -14.46
N ALA A 231 -6.10 -2.53 -15.69
CA ALA A 231 -6.48 -3.35 -16.84
C ALA A 231 -5.47 -4.47 -17.14
N ILE A 232 -4.17 -4.22 -16.92
CA ILE A 232 -3.13 -5.26 -16.97
C ILE A 232 -3.36 -6.28 -15.84
N GLN A 233 -3.53 -5.82 -14.60
CA GLN A 233 -3.71 -6.67 -13.42
C GLN A 233 -4.95 -7.55 -13.52
N PHE A 234 -6.08 -7.04 -14.02
CA PHE A 234 -7.29 -7.83 -14.31
C PHE A 234 -7.03 -8.91 -15.38
N GLY A 235 -6.05 -8.67 -16.23
CA GLY A 235 -5.48 -9.64 -17.16
C GLY A 235 -4.61 -10.72 -16.53
N TYR A 236 -4.03 -10.48 -15.35
CA TYR A 236 -3.34 -11.48 -14.53
C TYR A 236 -4.34 -12.24 -13.66
N ASP A 237 -5.08 -11.50 -12.84
CA ASP A 237 -6.16 -11.97 -11.99
C ASP A 237 -7.04 -10.81 -11.47
N TYR A 238 -8.29 -10.71 -11.92
CA TYR A 238 -9.21 -9.63 -11.50
C TYR A 238 -9.74 -9.77 -10.06
N ARG A 239 -9.54 -10.92 -9.40
CA ARG A 239 -9.91 -11.10 -7.97
C ARG A 239 -8.70 -11.39 -7.10
N GLU A 240 -7.54 -10.89 -7.48
CA GLU A 240 -6.37 -10.93 -6.60
C GLU A 240 -6.58 -10.00 -5.40
N ASP A 241 -5.77 -10.15 -4.36
CA ASP A 241 -5.89 -9.39 -3.13
C ASP A 241 -5.78 -7.87 -3.38
N ARG A 242 -6.74 -7.11 -2.86
CA ARG A 242 -6.90 -5.68 -3.16
C ARG A 242 -5.68 -4.84 -2.83
N TRP A 243 -4.97 -5.15 -1.74
CA TRP A 243 -3.73 -4.45 -1.40
C TRP A 243 -2.69 -4.59 -2.50
N LEU A 244 -2.58 -5.75 -3.17
CA LEU A 244 -1.62 -5.98 -4.25
C LEU A 244 -2.00 -5.16 -5.49
N LEU A 245 -3.30 -5.16 -5.84
CA LEU A 245 -3.84 -4.35 -6.94
C LEU A 245 -3.48 -2.87 -6.74
N GLU A 246 -3.86 -2.29 -5.61
CA GLU A 246 -3.70 -0.85 -5.36
C GLU A 246 -2.25 -0.46 -5.13
N SER A 247 -1.54 -1.13 -4.22
CA SER A 247 -0.16 -0.74 -3.88
C SER A 247 0.79 -0.83 -5.07
N THR A 248 0.59 -1.78 -6.00
CA THR A 248 1.42 -1.87 -7.21
C THR A 248 0.97 -0.90 -8.31
N ALA A 249 -0.31 -0.51 -8.36
CA ALA A 249 -0.78 0.55 -9.25
C ALA A 249 -0.29 1.93 -8.79
N THR A 250 -0.28 2.22 -7.49
CA THR A 250 0.37 3.41 -6.92
C THR A 250 1.88 3.40 -7.14
N TRP A 251 2.53 2.25 -7.01
CA TRP A 251 3.95 2.15 -7.39
C TRP A 251 4.17 2.39 -8.90
N MET A 252 3.21 2.06 -9.76
CA MET A 252 3.34 2.37 -11.19
C MET A 252 3.29 3.88 -11.48
N GLU A 253 2.52 4.64 -10.69
CA GLU A 253 2.49 6.11 -10.75
C GLU A 253 3.90 6.68 -10.58
N GLU A 254 4.61 6.26 -9.52
CA GLU A 254 6.01 6.61 -9.27
C GLU A 254 6.91 6.30 -10.47
N ARG A 255 6.73 5.12 -11.08
CA ARG A 255 7.60 4.66 -12.17
C ARG A 255 7.39 5.41 -13.48
N PHE A 256 6.16 5.86 -13.74
CA PHE A 256 5.82 6.51 -14.99
C PHE A 256 5.80 8.04 -14.89
N ALA A 257 5.36 8.57 -13.76
CA ALA A 257 5.12 9.98 -13.49
C ALA A 257 5.92 10.49 -12.27
N ASP A 258 7.12 9.94 -12.07
CA ASP A 258 8.12 10.28 -11.03
C ASP A 258 8.12 11.76 -10.61
N ALA A 259 8.29 12.69 -11.54
CA ALA A 259 8.36 14.13 -11.25
C ALA A 259 7.05 14.78 -10.73
N THR A 260 5.94 14.04 -10.68
CA THR A 260 4.64 14.54 -10.20
C THR A 260 4.49 14.37 -8.68
N ASP A 261 5.16 13.38 -8.06
CA ASP A 261 5.14 13.15 -6.61
C ASP A 261 3.71 12.96 -5.99
N ASP A 262 2.70 12.54 -6.78
CA ASP A 262 1.30 12.46 -6.31
C ASP A 262 1.13 11.42 -5.19
N ASN A 263 1.82 10.28 -5.30
CA ASN A 263 1.81 9.20 -4.31
C ASN A 263 2.42 9.58 -2.95
N LEU A 264 3.19 10.68 -2.84
CA LEU A 264 3.76 11.14 -1.58
C LEU A 264 2.68 11.57 -0.59
N GLN A 265 1.50 11.98 -1.09
CA GLN A 265 0.36 12.35 -0.25
C GLN A 265 -0.15 11.18 0.61
N TYR A 266 0.18 9.93 0.25
CA TYR A 266 -0.27 8.74 0.98
C TYR A 266 0.66 8.30 2.10
N LEU A 267 1.91 8.80 2.17
CA LEU A 267 2.94 8.24 3.07
C LEU A 267 2.52 8.21 4.56
N ASP A 268 1.66 9.14 4.98
CA ASP A 268 1.13 9.23 6.35
C ASP A 268 0.11 8.13 6.71
N HIS A 269 -0.29 7.30 5.75
CA HIS A 269 -1.30 6.27 5.94
C HIS A 269 -0.72 4.84 5.98
N GLY A 270 0.50 4.64 5.47
CA GLY A 270 1.12 3.32 5.33
C GLY A 270 2.13 3.00 6.42
N GLN A 271 2.96 1.98 6.17
CA GLN A 271 3.95 1.51 7.15
C GLN A 271 5.10 2.47 7.46
N LEU A 272 5.26 3.57 6.71
CA LEU A 272 6.16 4.67 7.10
C LEU A 272 5.62 5.38 8.34
N ALA A 273 4.40 5.91 8.32
CA ALA A 273 3.83 6.60 9.48
C ALA A 273 3.14 5.67 10.50
N LYS A 274 2.67 4.50 10.06
CA LYS A 274 1.93 3.53 10.89
C LYS A 274 2.59 2.16 10.82
N PRO A 275 3.83 1.98 11.33
CA PRO A 275 4.59 0.73 11.19
C PRO A 275 3.89 -0.49 11.81
N GLY A 276 2.99 -0.28 12.77
CA GLY A 276 2.16 -1.33 13.39
C GLY A 276 1.00 -1.85 12.53
N SER A 277 0.72 -1.22 11.38
CA SER A 277 -0.27 -1.69 10.41
C SER A 277 0.30 -2.82 9.55
N SER A 278 -0.53 -3.81 9.22
CA SER A 278 -0.14 -4.91 8.33
C SER A 278 0.10 -4.41 6.91
N LEU A 279 1.15 -4.90 6.25
CA LEU A 279 1.50 -4.54 4.87
C LEU A 279 0.35 -4.81 3.88
N ASP A 280 -0.31 -5.95 4.06
CA ASP A 280 -1.32 -6.47 3.13
C ASP A 280 -2.76 -6.06 3.49
N VAL A 281 -2.91 -5.05 4.34
CA VAL A 281 -4.23 -4.53 4.70
C VAL A 281 -4.80 -3.70 3.55
N TYR A 282 -6.06 -3.95 3.24
CA TYR A 282 -6.92 -3.08 2.45
C TYR A 282 -7.91 -2.38 3.39
N ASP A 283 -7.88 -1.05 3.40
CA ASP A 283 -8.80 -0.22 4.17
C ASP A 283 -9.72 0.54 3.21
N ALA A 284 -11.01 0.16 3.18
CA ALA A 284 -11.97 0.73 2.24
C ALA A 284 -12.24 2.22 2.48
N ASP A 285 -12.02 2.69 3.71
CA ASP A 285 -12.21 4.09 4.11
C ASP A 285 -10.86 4.82 4.30
N GLY A 286 -9.74 4.14 4.01
CA GLY A 286 -8.39 4.61 4.27
C GLY A 286 -7.48 4.53 3.05
N PHE A 287 -6.22 4.91 3.25
CA PHE A 287 -5.23 5.00 2.18
C PHE A 287 -4.05 4.03 2.36
N ASN A 288 -4.17 3.04 3.25
CA ASN A 288 -3.06 2.15 3.62
C ASN A 288 -2.53 1.38 2.39
N GLN A 289 -3.43 0.86 1.56
CA GLN A 289 -3.12 0.13 0.34
C GLN A 289 -2.35 0.99 -0.68
N TYR A 290 -2.70 2.28 -0.78
CA TYR A 290 -1.98 3.24 -1.62
C TYR A 290 -0.61 3.54 -1.04
N ALA A 291 -0.54 3.87 0.25
CA ALA A 291 0.66 4.25 0.96
C ALA A 291 1.74 3.16 1.03
N ASN A 292 1.34 1.90 1.00
CA ASN A 292 2.25 0.76 1.03
C ASN A 292 2.97 0.51 -0.31
N TRP A 293 2.82 1.40 -1.30
CA TRP A 293 3.66 1.42 -2.51
C TRP A 293 5.16 1.41 -2.20
N VAL A 294 5.55 1.98 -1.06
CA VAL A 294 6.93 2.06 -0.56
C VAL A 294 7.57 0.69 -0.37
N TRP A 295 6.78 -0.36 -0.10
CA TRP A 295 7.29 -1.74 -0.09
C TRP A 295 7.83 -2.16 -1.45
N TRP A 296 7.10 -1.85 -2.53
CA TRP A 296 7.53 -2.14 -3.90
C TRP A 296 8.73 -1.31 -4.29
N GLU A 297 8.82 -0.07 -3.78
CA GLU A 297 9.99 0.77 -3.96
C GLU A 297 11.24 0.16 -3.35
N TYR A 298 11.14 -0.27 -2.09
CA TYR A 298 12.22 -0.95 -1.40
C TYR A 298 12.72 -2.17 -2.18
N LEU A 299 11.80 -2.99 -2.69
CA LEU A 299 12.12 -4.16 -3.48
C LEU A 299 12.76 -3.80 -4.83
N ALA A 300 12.23 -2.79 -5.52
CA ALA A 300 12.67 -2.38 -6.84
C ALA A 300 14.08 -1.79 -6.82
N GLU A 301 14.41 -0.92 -5.85
CA GLU A 301 15.76 -0.38 -5.70
C GLU A 301 16.82 -1.47 -5.42
N ARG A 302 16.42 -2.59 -4.81
CA ARG A 302 17.34 -3.68 -4.43
C ARG A 302 17.46 -4.79 -5.45
N PHE A 303 16.35 -5.12 -6.12
CA PHE A 303 16.25 -6.29 -6.97
C PHE A 303 15.86 -5.95 -8.42
N GLY A 304 15.73 -4.66 -8.72
CA GLY A 304 15.28 -4.11 -10.00
C GLY A 304 13.76 -4.11 -10.15
N ASN A 305 13.24 -3.17 -10.94
CA ASN A 305 11.80 -2.98 -11.20
C ASN A 305 11.08 -4.27 -11.65
N GLY A 306 11.78 -5.18 -12.33
CA GLY A 306 11.22 -6.46 -12.77
C GLY A 306 10.78 -7.40 -11.64
N ILE A 307 11.09 -7.11 -10.37
CA ILE A 307 10.60 -7.89 -9.23
C ILE A 307 9.08 -7.80 -9.06
N VAL A 308 8.48 -6.64 -9.33
CA VAL A 308 7.03 -6.44 -9.19
C VAL A 308 6.29 -7.27 -10.23
N ARG A 309 6.76 -7.26 -11.49
CA ARG A 309 6.25 -8.15 -12.55
C ARG A 309 6.39 -9.62 -12.16
N GLN A 310 7.52 -10.06 -11.61
CA GLN A 310 7.68 -11.46 -11.20
C GLN A 310 6.69 -11.87 -10.11
N VAL A 311 6.28 -10.95 -9.23
CA VAL A 311 5.22 -11.20 -8.25
C VAL A 311 3.88 -11.39 -8.97
N TRP A 312 3.55 -10.52 -9.92
CA TRP A 312 2.36 -10.70 -10.77
C TRP A 312 2.39 -11.99 -11.59
N ASP A 313 3.54 -12.41 -12.12
CA ASP A 313 3.69 -13.69 -12.83
C ASP A 313 3.45 -14.90 -11.90
N GLN A 314 3.77 -14.75 -10.60
CA GLN A 314 3.42 -15.76 -9.59
C GLN A 314 1.97 -15.68 -9.14
N ALA A 315 1.37 -14.49 -9.12
CA ALA A 315 0.00 -14.30 -8.69
C ALA A 315 -1.03 -14.70 -9.75
N GLY A 316 -0.71 -14.43 -11.01
CA GLY A 316 -1.66 -14.55 -12.10
C GLY A 316 -2.17 -15.97 -12.39
N GLU A 317 -3.30 -16.00 -13.10
CA GLU A 317 -4.13 -17.17 -13.36
C GLU A 317 -4.01 -17.68 -14.81
N GLY A 318 -3.02 -17.16 -15.54
CA GLY A 318 -2.61 -17.66 -16.86
C GLY A 318 -2.09 -19.10 -16.80
N ARG A 319 -2.08 -19.79 -17.94
CA ARG A 319 -1.68 -21.21 -18.02
C ARG A 319 -0.26 -21.47 -17.49
N SER A 320 0.66 -20.53 -17.67
CA SER A 320 2.06 -20.61 -17.24
C SER A 320 2.36 -19.83 -15.95
N GLN A 321 1.35 -19.22 -15.32
CA GLN A 321 1.51 -18.38 -14.13
C GLN A 321 1.32 -19.18 -12.84
N GLY A 322 1.73 -18.59 -11.71
CA GLY A 322 1.92 -19.32 -10.45
C GLY A 322 0.67 -19.58 -9.61
N LYS A 323 -0.44 -18.87 -9.86
CA LYS A 323 -1.72 -19.01 -9.13
C LYS A 323 -1.58 -18.91 -7.61
N ALA A 324 -0.65 -18.08 -7.15
CA ALA A 324 -0.45 -17.80 -5.73
C ALA A 324 -1.25 -16.57 -5.33
N TYR A 325 -1.84 -16.57 -4.13
CA TYR A 325 -2.32 -15.30 -3.59
C TYR A 325 -1.13 -14.36 -3.27
N SER A 326 -1.40 -13.07 -3.15
CA SER A 326 -0.40 -12.00 -3.04
C SER A 326 0.84 -12.28 -2.16
N THR A 327 0.68 -12.54 -0.86
CA THR A 327 1.83 -12.77 0.05
C THR A 327 2.56 -14.08 -0.23
N GLN A 328 1.87 -15.10 -0.75
CA GLN A 328 2.52 -16.31 -1.25
C GLN A 328 3.34 -16.03 -2.51
N ALA A 329 2.84 -15.20 -3.43
CA ALA A 329 3.55 -14.79 -4.64
C ALA A 329 4.83 -14.04 -4.28
N VAL A 330 4.75 -13.05 -3.37
CA VAL A 330 5.91 -12.33 -2.84
C VAL A 330 6.93 -13.29 -2.21
N ALA A 331 6.49 -14.20 -1.34
CA ALA A 331 7.37 -15.17 -0.70
C ALA A 331 8.11 -16.07 -1.72
N ARG A 332 7.41 -16.54 -2.76
CA ARG A 332 8.01 -17.37 -3.83
C ARG A 332 9.07 -16.60 -4.63
N VAL A 333 8.81 -15.33 -4.97
CA VAL A 333 9.77 -14.49 -5.70
C VAL A 333 11.00 -14.18 -4.85
N LEU A 334 10.82 -13.91 -3.56
CA LEU A 334 11.92 -13.61 -2.65
C LEU A 334 12.75 -14.84 -2.28
N ALA A 335 12.17 -16.05 -2.27
CA ALA A 335 12.88 -17.28 -1.93
C ALA A 335 14.11 -17.59 -2.80
N ARG A 336 14.18 -17.01 -4.01
CA ARG A 336 15.34 -17.16 -4.92
C ARG A 336 16.50 -16.21 -4.59
N ARG A 337 16.29 -15.24 -3.70
CA ARG A 337 17.21 -14.12 -3.42
C ARG A 337 17.54 -14.00 -1.94
N SER A 338 16.55 -14.24 -1.09
CA SER A 338 16.59 -14.14 0.37
C SER A 338 15.37 -14.89 0.95
N SER A 339 14.71 -14.32 1.95
CA SER A 339 13.37 -14.74 2.41
C SER A 339 12.51 -13.52 2.70
N LEU A 340 11.18 -13.68 2.63
CA LEU A 340 10.24 -12.62 3.01
C LEU A 340 10.55 -12.09 4.42
N THR A 341 10.79 -12.97 5.38
CA THR A 341 11.15 -12.60 6.76
C THR A 341 12.36 -11.66 6.83
N ARG A 342 13.44 -11.97 6.11
CA ARG A 342 14.65 -11.15 6.13
C ARG A 342 14.46 -9.81 5.43
N VAL A 343 13.80 -9.83 4.27
CA VAL A 343 13.59 -8.64 3.45
C VAL A 343 12.60 -7.69 4.13
N PHE A 344 11.52 -8.21 4.70
CA PHE A 344 10.53 -7.42 5.42
C PHE A 344 11.13 -6.78 6.69
N ALA A 345 11.92 -7.51 7.47
CA ALA A 345 12.58 -6.92 8.64
C ALA A 345 13.58 -5.82 8.26
N ALA A 346 14.31 -6.00 7.16
CA ALA A 346 15.23 -5.00 6.64
C ALA A 346 14.49 -3.78 6.05
N TYR A 347 13.32 -3.97 5.45
CA TYR A 347 12.41 -2.91 4.99
C TYR A 347 11.86 -2.09 6.16
N ALA A 348 11.32 -2.76 7.18
CA ALA A 348 10.83 -2.09 8.39
C ALA A 348 11.92 -1.25 9.06
N ALA A 349 13.16 -1.75 9.11
CA ALA A 349 14.30 -1.00 9.63
C ALA A 349 14.80 0.12 8.71
N ALA A 350 14.55 0.02 7.41
CA ALA A 350 14.85 1.07 6.44
C ALA A 350 13.90 2.26 6.60
N ASN A 351 12.63 1.98 6.92
CA ASN A 351 11.59 2.99 7.13
C ASN A 351 11.85 3.89 8.34
N THR A 352 12.71 3.50 9.28
CA THR A 352 13.11 4.39 10.39
C THR A 352 14.14 5.44 9.99
N ALA A 353 14.70 5.35 8.78
CA ALA A 353 15.68 6.30 8.24
C ALA A 353 15.57 6.37 6.71
N PRO A 354 14.43 6.86 6.17
CA PRO A 354 14.17 6.82 4.74
C PRO A 354 15.19 7.67 3.94
N ALA A 355 15.57 8.84 4.46
CA ALA A 355 16.58 9.72 3.84
C ALA A 355 17.95 9.07 3.66
N ALA A 356 18.26 8.03 4.44
CA ALA A 356 19.51 7.26 4.34
C ALA A 356 19.30 5.89 3.63
N THR A 357 18.17 5.70 2.96
CA THR A 357 17.77 4.41 2.40
C THR A 357 17.28 4.53 0.96
N TYR A 358 16.37 5.45 0.70
CA TYR A 358 15.69 5.60 -0.59
C TYR A 358 16.21 6.83 -1.31
N ALA A 359 16.24 6.81 -2.65
CA ALA A 359 16.70 7.95 -3.43
C ALA A 359 15.88 9.23 -3.13
N GLU A 360 14.56 9.06 -3.04
CA GLU A 360 13.55 10.07 -2.74
C GLU A 360 13.34 10.30 -1.23
N GLY A 361 14.00 9.49 -0.38
CA GLY A 361 13.64 9.34 1.04
C GLY A 361 13.81 10.59 1.91
N HIS A 362 14.45 11.63 1.39
CA HIS A 362 14.56 12.94 2.04
C HIS A 362 13.23 13.71 2.05
N LYS A 363 12.29 13.37 1.16
CA LYS A 363 10.92 13.92 1.14
C LYS A 363 9.95 13.13 2.04
N TRP A 364 10.38 12.00 2.60
CA TRP A 364 9.48 11.04 3.26
C TRP A 364 9.54 11.19 4.79
N PRO A 365 8.42 10.96 5.51
CA PRO A 365 8.46 10.86 6.96
C PRO A 365 9.22 9.60 7.38
N ALA A 366 9.95 9.70 8.49
CA ALA A 366 10.58 8.54 9.12
C ALA A 366 9.57 7.83 10.03
N ALA A 367 9.63 6.50 10.08
CA ALA A 367 8.84 5.72 11.03
C ALA A 367 9.27 6.02 12.46
N GLU A 368 8.34 6.60 13.22
CA GLU A 368 8.56 6.95 14.62
C GLU A 368 8.80 5.69 15.47
N PRO A 369 9.82 5.69 16.34
CA PRO A 369 10.04 4.60 17.27
C PRO A 369 8.92 4.58 18.32
N LEU A 370 8.54 3.37 18.74
CA LEU A 370 7.62 3.14 19.85
C LEU A 370 8.13 3.80 21.14
N GLN A 371 9.45 3.74 21.35
CA GLN A 371 10.11 4.29 22.52
C GLN A 371 11.54 4.72 22.18
N SER A 372 11.95 5.84 22.75
CA SER A 372 13.32 6.34 22.67
C SER A 372 13.94 6.38 24.07
N TRP A 373 15.16 5.84 24.20
CA TRP A 373 15.90 5.79 25.45
C TRP A 373 17.26 6.44 25.32
N THR A 374 17.66 7.19 26.35
CA THR A 374 19.06 7.61 26.53
C THR A 374 19.67 6.74 27.61
N LEU A 375 20.71 5.96 27.29
CA LEU A 375 21.40 5.12 28.27
C LEU A 375 22.62 5.84 28.83
N SER A 376 22.82 5.68 30.13
CA SER A 376 23.95 6.24 30.90
C SER A 376 24.37 5.25 31.99
N PRO A 377 25.49 5.48 32.71
CA PRO A 377 25.85 4.61 33.83
C PRO A 377 24.82 4.62 34.98
N SER A 378 24.08 5.72 35.15
CA SER A 378 23.01 5.83 36.16
C SER A 378 21.67 5.25 35.69
N SER A 379 21.46 5.15 34.38
CA SER A 379 20.32 4.47 33.76
C SER A 379 20.80 3.45 32.69
N PRO A 380 21.44 2.34 33.11
CA PRO A 380 22.13 1.45 32.20
C PRO A 380 21.20 0.44 31.52
N ARG A 381 19.91 0.40 31.87
CA ARG A 381 18.96 -0.61 31.38
C ARG A 381 17.66 0.05 30.98
N ALA A 382 17.05 -0.46 29.92
CA ALA A 382 15.69 -0.14 29.56
C ALA A 382 15.00 -1.37 28.96
N THR A 383 13.69 -1.44 29.08
CA THR A 383 12.88 -2.52 28.50
C THR A 383 11.52 -1.99 28.09
N THR A 384 10.96 -2.55 27.03
CA THR A 384 9.55 -2.35 26.65
C THR A 384 9.01 -3.61 25.99
N THR A 385 7.69 -3.70 25.93
CA THR A 385 6.96 -4.71 25.17
C THR A 385 6.20 -4.04 24.04
N ALA A 386 5.91 -4.81 23.00
CA ALA A 386 5.12 -4.37 21.85
C ALA A 386 4.23 -5.52 21.39
N THR A 387 3.03 -5.16 20.94
CA THR A 387 2.10 -6.10 20.29
C THR A 387 2.11 -5.78 18.80
N ILE A 388 2.52 -6.74 17.97
CA ILE A 388 2.78 -6.53 16.54
C ILE A 388 1.89 -7.44 15.69
N ASN A 389 1.09 -6.83 14.81
CA ASN A 389 0.28 -7.52 13.82
C ASN A 389 1.13 -8.27 12.79
N HIS A 390 0.55 -9.27 12.12
CA HIS A 390 1.22 -9.93 11.00
C HIS A 390 1.62 -8.91 9.94
N LEU A 391 2.75 -9.15 9.27
CA LEU A 391 3.37 -8.23 8.30
C LEU A 391 3.44 -6.78 8.79
N ALA A 392 3.72 -6.57 10.08
CA ALA A 392 3.89 -5.26 10.68
C ALA A 392 5.16 -5.21 11.53
N SER A 393 5.48 -4.02 12.03
CA SER A 393 6.70 -3.78 12.79
C SER A 393 6.52 -2.73 13.89
N GLN A 394 7.46 -2.73 14.82
CA GLN A 394 7.67 -1.67 15.79
C GLN A 394 9.18 -1.50 15.98
N SER A 395 9.62 -0.32 16.41
CA SER A 395 11.04 -0.09 16.66
C SER A 395 11.28 0.66 17.97
N VAL A 396 12.45 0.46 18.57
CA VAL A 396 12.91 1.26 19.71
C VAL A 396 14.23 1.91 19.36
N GLU A 397 14.41 3.15 19.80
CA GLU A 397 15.62 3.92 19.57
C GLU A 397 16.43 4.07 20.86
N ILE A 398 17.75 3.95 20.74
CA ILE A 398 18.69 3.93 21.85
C ILE A 398 19.77 4.98 21.53
N ARG A 399 19.87 6.01 22.36
CA ARG A 399 20.86 7.10 22.24
C ARG A 399 21.90 7.03 23.37
N PRO A 400 23.18 7.28 23.07
CA PRO A 400 24.18 7.41 24.12
C PRO A 400 24.00 8.73 24.85
N ASP A 401 24.09 8.70 26.19
CA ASP A 401 24.32 9.93 26.94
C ASP A 401 25.62 10.60 26.44
N PRO A 402 25.66 11.94 26.27
CA PRO A 402 26.85 12.64 25.79
C PRO A 402 28.12 12.36 26.59
N ALA A 403 28.02 11.95 27.86
CA ALA A 403 29.16 11.59 28.70
C ALA A 403 29.75 10.19 28.40
N LEU A 404 29.09 9.37 27.57
CA LEU A 404 29.58 8.03 27.19
C LEU A 404 30.69 8.10 26.14
N ILE A 405 31.87 8.53 26.58
CA ILE A 405 33.05 8.73 25.75
C ILE A 405 33.96 7.50 25.77
N GLY A 406 34.63 7.21 24.64
CA GLY A 406 35.59 6.13 24.51
C GLY A 406 35.01 4.77 24.09
N ALA A 407 35.87 3.95 23.46
CA ALA A 407 35.50 2.67 22.84
C ALA A 407 35.15 1.53 23.82
N ALA A 408 35.21 1.78 25.14
CA ALA A 408 34.86 0.79 26.16
C ALA A 408 33.35 0.52 26.25
N TRP A 409 32.52 1.47 25.78
CA TRP A 409 31.07 1.39 25.89
C TRP A 409 30.44 0.57 24.78
N SER A 410 29.47 -0.25 25.15
CA SER A 410 28.69 -1.08 24.25
C SER A 410 27.30 -1.32 24.82
N VAL A 411 26.32 -1.58 23.97
CA VAL A 411 24.99 -2.01 24.40
C VAL A 411 24.80 -3.46 23.99
N THR A 412 24.21 -4.24 24.90
CA THR A 412 23.65 -5.56 24.60
C THR A 412 22.14 -5.39 24.49
N ALA A 413 21.59 -5.68 23.31
CA ALA A 413 20.15 -5.70 23.08
C ALA A 413 19.68 -7.16 22.99
N THR A 414 18.67 -7.50 23.77
CA THR A 414 18.00 -8.80 23.74
C THR A 414 16.56 -8.61 23.30
N VAL A 415 16.20 -9.36 22.27
CA VAL A 415 14.85 -9.49 21.75
C VAL A 415 14.27 -10.77 22.29
N ASP A 416 13.08 -10.68 22.87
CA ASP A 416 12.19 -11.80 23.15
C ASP A 416 10.97 -11.65 22.24
N GLY A 417 10.53 -12.74 21.62
CA GLY A 417 9.47 -12.70 20.62
C GLY A 417 8.78 -14.04 20.51
N PRO A 418 7.75 -14.16 19.68
CA PRO A 418 7.00 -15.39 19.55
C PRO A 418 7.86 -16.51 18.96
N GLY A 419 7.42 -17.76 19.09
CA GLY A 419 8.16 -18.91 18.56
C GLY A 419 8.32 -18.84 17.03
N ARG A 420 9.36 -19.50 16.49
CA ARG A 420 9.72 -19.44 15.05
C ARG A 420 8.56 -19.72 14.08
N ALA A 421 7.52 -20.44 14.50
CA ALA A 421 6.35 -20.72 13.69
C ALA A 421 5.58 -19.47 13.22
N THR A 422 5.64 -18.37 13.97
CA THR A 422 5.04 -17.07 13.61
C THR A 422 6.00 -16.20 12.78
N SER A 423 7.18 -16.70 12.43
CA SER A 423 8.21 -15.98 11.66
C SER A 423 8.58 -14.61 12.27
N PRO A 424 8.97 -14.55 13.56
CA PRO A 424 9.51 -13.33 14.15
C PRO A 424 10.82 -12.95 13.47
N ALA A 425 11.08 -11.65 13.39
CA ALA A 425 12.37 -11.12 12.98
C ALA A 425 12.72 -9.88 13.80
N ALA A 426 14.03 -9.63 13.89
CA ALA A 426 14.54 -8.40 14.45
C ALA A 426 15.75 -7.90 13.67
N TYR A 427 15.95 -6.60 13.66
CA TYR A 427 16.96 -5.93 12.87
C TYR A 427 17.60 -4.79 13.67
N LEU A 428 18.92 -4.67 13.58
CA LEU A 428 19.69 -3.60 14.21
C LEU A 428 20.18 -2.63 13.14
N SER A 429 19.88 -1.35 13.33
CA SER A 429 20.45 -0.22 12.60
C SER A 429 21.24 0.65 13.58
N VAL A 430 22.49 1.00 13.27
CA VAL A 430 23.29 1.94 14.06
C VAL A 430 23.74 3.07 13.15
N GLU A 431 23.36 4.28 13.49
CA GLU A 431 23.84 5.50 12.84
C GLU A 431 25.16 5.92 13.49
N HIS A 432 26.17 6.18 12.68
CA HIS A 432 27.47 6.65 13.15
C HIS A 432 27.62 8.14 12.91
N ARG A 433 28.42 8.81 13.75
CA ARG A 433 28.72 10.24 13.66
C ARG A 433 29.43 10.63 12.35
N ASP A 434 30.10 9.67 11.70
CA ASP A 434 30.73 9.83 10.39
C ASP A 434 29.74 9.71 9.22
N GLY A 435 28.43 9.58 9.50
CA GLY A 435 27.35 9.42 8.51
C GLY A 435 27.16 7.99 8.02
N ARG A 436 28.00 7.04 8.43
CA ARG A 436 27.87 5.63 8.04
C ARG A 436 26.74 4.96 8.82
N TRP A 437 26.14 3.94 8.21
CA TRP A 437 25.16 3.06 8.87
C TRP A 437 25.68 1.64 9.01
N THR A 438 25.55 1.04 10.19
CA THR A 438 25.69 -0.41 10.38
C THR A 438 24.31 -1.03 10.46
N ARG A 439 23.99 -1.94 9.54
CA ARG A 439 22.66 -2.56 9.42
C ARG A 439 22.81 -4.08 9.36
N ARG A 440 22.15 -4.80 10.26
CA ARG A 440 22.17 -6.29 10.26
C ARG A 440 20.97 -6.90 10.97
N ALA A 441 20.56 -8.08 10.50
CA ALA A 441 19.56 -8.88 11.20
C ALA A 441 20.09 -9.40 12.55
N ILE A 442 19.22 -9.47 13.54
CA ILE A 442 19.46 -10.14 14.83
C ILE A 442 19.00 -11.59 14.68
N SER A 443 19.88 -12.54 14.94
CA SER A 443 19.54 -13.97 14.84
C SER A 443 18.68 -14.38 16.02
N LEU A 444 17.48 -14.90 15.74
CA LEU A 444 16.55 -15.40 16.76
C LEU A 444 16.60 -16.93 16.83
N SER A 445 16.53 -17.45 18.04
CA SER A 445 16.42 -18.89 18.32
C SER A 445 15.05 -19.44 17.90
N ARG A 446 14.85 -20.77 18.02
CA ARG A 446 13.54 -21.39 17.77
C ARG A 446 12.43 -20.85 18.68
N ARG A 447 12.80 -20.34 19.87
CA ARG A 447 11.88 -19.74 20.83
C ARG A 447 11.63 -18.25 20.60
N GLY A 448 12.20 -17.64 19.55
CA GLY A 448 12.04 -16.21 19.29
C GLY A 448 13.07 -15.31 19.98
N VAL A 449 13.85 -15.84 20.92
CA VAL A 449 14.86 -15.06 21.66
C VAL A 449 16.14 -14.88 20.86
N GLY A 450 16.69 -13.67 20.83
CA GLY A 450 18.00 -13.37 20.24
C GLY A 450 18.70 -12.20 20.93
N THR A 451 20.03 -12.19 20.87
CA THR A 451 20.85 -11.14 21.51
C THR A 451 21.88 -10.61 20.52
N THR A 452 22.14 -9.30 20.56
CA THR A 452 23.19 -8.63 19.79
C THR A 452 23.93 -7.64 20.66
N ARG A 453 25.21 -7.40 20.33
CA ARG A 453 26.05 -6.40 21.00
C ARG A 453 26.67 -5.48 19.97
N PHE A 454 26.71 -4.18 20.26
CA PHE A 454 27.27 -3.15 19.39
C PHE A 454 28.00 -2.05 20.17
N PRO A 455 29.01 -1.38 19.58
CA PRO A 455 29.66 -0.21 20.17
C PRO A 455 28.65 0.90 20.46
N PHE A 456 28.85 1.65 21.54
CA PHE A 456 27.86 2.64 22.00
C PHE A 456 28.51 3.84 22.70
N SER A 457 29.43 4.49 22.01
CA SER A 457 30.06 5.73 22.47
C SER A 457 29.45 6.94 21.75
N ALA A 458 29.19 8.02 22.49
CA ALA A 458 28.68 9.28 21.96
C ALA A 458 29.60 9.94 20.91
N GLU A 459 30.90 9.60 20.91
CA GLU A 459 31.88 10.06 19.92
C GLU A 459 31.68 9.43 18.53
N SER A 460 31.14 8.21 18.49
CA SER A 460 31.04 7.43 17.25
C SER A 460 29.61 7.12 16.85
N VAL A 461 28.66 7.13 17.78
CA VAL A 461 27.27 6.72 17.56
C VAL A 461 26.31 7.91 17.66
N VAL A 462 25.56 8.06 16.57
CA VAL A 462 24.20 8.58 16.39
C VAL A 462 23.19 8.19 17.46
N SER A 463 22.37 7.23 17.03
CA SER A 463 21.52 6.37 17.78
C SER A 463 21.67 4.94 17.25
N ALA A 464 21.07 3.99 17.95
CA ALA A 464 20.83 2.65 17.45
C ALA A 464 19.35 2.34 17.53
N THR A 465 18.81 1.76 16.47
CA THR A 465 17.42 1.33 16.38
C THR A 465 17.34 -0.18 16.33
N VAL A 466 16.53 -0.76 17.22
CA VAL A 466 16.16 -2.18 17.17
C VAL A 466 14.74 -2.27 16.64
N THR A 467 14.59 -2.77 15.42
CA THR A 467 13.29 -3.01 14.78
C THR A 467 12.87 -4.45 15.03
N LEU A 468 11.63 -4.62 15.48
CA LEU A 468 10.92 -5.87 15.66
C LEU A 468 9.90 -6.02 14.54
N ALA A 469 9.79 -7.21 13.97
CA ALA A 469 8.83 -7.48 12.90
C ALA A 469 8.17 -8.85 13.09
N ASN A 470 6.84 -8.86 13.01
CA ASN A 470 6.07 -10.07 12.83
C ASN A 470 5.88 -10.28 11.33
N THR A 471 6.59 -11.25 10.76
CA THR A 471 6.60 -11.47 9.30
C THR A 471 5.68 -12.61 8.88
N SER A 472 4.74 -13.00 9.74
CA SER A 472 3.85 -14.12 9.45
C SER A 472 3.02 -13.86 8.20
N THR A 473 2.90 -14.91 7.38
CA THR A 473 1.98 -15.01 6.25
C THR A 473 1.05 -16.21 6.43
N ARG A 474 0.81 -16.62 7.69
CA ARG A 474 -0.10 -17.72 8.00
C ARG A 474 -1.52 -17.20 8.07
N PHE A 475 -2.33 -17.61 7.10
CA PHE A 475 -3.75 -17.25 7.03
C PHE A 475 -4.64 -18.49 7.18
N ARG A 476 -5.88 -18.26 7.61
CA ARG A 476 -7.01 -19.12 7.25
C ARG A 476 -7.70 -18.43 6.07
N CYS A 477 -7.38 -18.86 4.85
CA CYS A 477 -7.89 -18.22 3.64
C CYS A 477 -9.41 -18.38 3.48
N GLY A 478 -10.04 -17.39 2.86
CA GLY A 478 -11.49 -17.36 2.63
C GLY A 478 -12.36 -17.14 3.86
N THR A 479 -11.80 -16.72 5.00
CA THR A 479 -12.55 -16.53 6.26
C THR A 479 -12.51 -15.13 6.84
N GLY A 480 -11.73 -14.21 6.26
CA GLY A 480 -11.49 -12.88 6.83
C GLY A 480 -12.12 -11.73 6.07
N GLY A 481 -13.10 -12.00 5.20
CA GLY A 481 -13.57 -11.00 4.23
C GLY A 481 -12.46 -10.67 3.23
N ARG A 482 -12.38 -9.43 2.76
CA ARG A 482 -11.43 -8.98 1.72
C ARG A 482 -10.37 -7.99 2.23
N LEU A 483 -10.10 -8.02 3.54
CA LEU A 483 -9.17 -7.08 4.20
C LEU A 483 -7.70 -7.44 4.01
N TYR A 484 -7.37 -8.73 3.98
CA TYR A 484 -6.00 -9.22 3.94
C TYR A 484 -5.82 -10.24 2.82
N SER A 485 -4.58 -10.69 2.66
CA SER A 485 -4.21 -11.71 1.68
C SER A 485 -5.12 -12.95 1.72
N CYS A 486 -5.32 -13.55 0.55
CA CYS A 486 -6.17 -14.71 0.29
C CYS A 486 -7.59 -14.61 0.85
N HIS A 487 -8.11 -13.39 1.01
CA HIS A 487 -9.38 -13.11 1.67
C HIS A 487 -9.47 -13.78 3.07
N GLY A 488 -8.33 -13.85 3.74
CA GLY A 488 -8.10 -14.70 4.89
C GLY A 488 -8.14 -13.97 6.23
N THR A 489 -8.33 -14.75 7.30
CA THR A 489 -8.05 -14.27 8.65
C THR A 489 -6.59 -14.60 8.99
N PRO A 490 -5.75 -13.62 9.33
CA PRO A 490 -4.39 -13.89 9.75
C PRO A 490 -4.38 -14.66 11.07
N ARG A 491 -3.48 -15.65 11.21
CA ARG A 491 -3.42 -16.50 12.40
C ARG A 491 -2.59 -15.91 13.54
N ASP A 492 -1.65 -15.04 13.18
CA ASP A 492 -0.61 -14.52 14.08
C ASP A 492 -0.75 -13.01 14.19
N GLN A 493 -1.92 -12.57 14.61
CA GLN A 493 -2.18 -11.16 14.91
C GLN A 493 -1.74 -10.84 16.32
N ARG A 494 -1.31 -9.58 16.53
CA ARG A 494 -1.03 -9.05 17.86
C ARG A 494 -0.06 -9.93 18.66
N GLU A 495 1.00 -10.40 18.01
CA GLU A 495 2.03 -11.20 18.66
C GLU A 495 2.87 -10.32 19.59
N GLU A 496 3.21 -10.83 20.77
CA GLU A 496 3.97 -10.10 21.77
C GLU A 496 5.48 -10.20 21.51
N PHE A 497 6.16 -9.05 21.57
CA PHE A 497 7.60 -8.93 21.54
C PHE A 497 8.06 -8.11 22.74
N ALA A 498 9.26 -8.37 23.24
CA ALA A 498 9.95 -7.56 24.21
C ALA A 498 11.35 -7.20 23.71
N VAL A 499 11.78 -5.97 23.99
CA VAL A 499 13.17 -5.55 23.80
C VAL A 499 13.70 -5.07 25.13
N SER A 500 14.84 -5.64 25.52
CA SER A 500 15.62 -5.17 26.66
C SER A 500 17.01 -4.77 26.18
N VAL A 501 17.52 -3.66 26.74
CA VAL A 501 18.84 -3.14 26.42
C VAL A 501 19.63 -2.94 27.70
N GLU A 502 20.92 -3.23 27.64
CA GLU A 502 21.84 -3.04 28.76
C GLU A 502 23.16 -2.44 28.29
N LEU A 503 23.50 -1.29 28.87
CA LEU A 503 24.80 -0.64 28.75
C LEU A 503 25.86 -1.47 29.47
N ARG A 504 26.98 -1.69 28.78
CA ARG A 504 28.13 -2.46 29.25
C ARG A 504 29.40 -1.66 29.02
N GLN A 505 30.21 -1.53 30.06
CA GLN A 505 31.59 -1.04 29.96
C GLN A 505 32.53 -2.25 29.88
N ARG A 506 33.42 -2.30 28.88
CA ARG A 506 34.54 -3.24 28.91
C ARG A 506 35.49 -2.83 30.03
N PRO A 507 36.00 -3.77 30.84
CA PRO A 507 37.08 -3.46 31.77
C PRO A 507 38.27 -2.93 30.96
N VAL A 508 38.83 -1.80 31.40
CA VAL A 508 40.11 -1.30 30.89
C VAL A 508 41.16 -2.34 31.31
N ARG A 509 41.83 -2.96 30.33
CA ARG A 509 42.94 -3.88 30.60
C ARG A 509 44.21 -3.11 30.88
#